data_AF-A0AAW9HXT0-F1
#
_entry.id   AF-A0AAW9HXT0-F1
#
_cell.length_a   1.000
_cell.length_b   1.000
_cell.length_c   1.000
_cell.angle_alpha   90.00
_cell.angle_beta   90.00
_cell.angle_gamma   90.00
#
_symmetry.space_group_name_H-M   'P 1'
#
loop_
_entity.id
_entity.type
_entity.pdbx_description
1 polymer ?
#
loop_
_entity_poly.entity_id
_entity_poly.type
_entity_poly.pdbx_seq_one_letter_code
_entity_poly.pdbx_strand_id
1 'polypeptide(L)'
;ATEISKCKLIVLQLEIPLETVYYAIDFGVKHGIDVLLNPAPAQPDLLLSRVRACTYFTPNESELSLLTGMPVETIPDVRNAAHT
;
A
#
# COMPACT_ATOMS: atom_id res chain seq x y z
N ALA A 1 -9.81 -16.13 -11.64
CA ALA A 1 -10.43 -15.59 -10.41
C ALA A 1 -10.43 -16.61 -9.26
N THR A 2 -10.85 -17.85 -9.49
CA THR A 2 -11.02 -18.90 -8.45
C THR A 2 -9.75 -19.34 -7.72
N GLU A 3 -8.56 -19.20 -8.33
CA GLU A 3 -7.31 -19.56 -7.65
C GLU A 3 -6.81 -18.45 -6.72
N ILE A 4 -6.91 -17.18 -7.14
CA ILE A 4 -6.53 -16.03 -6.30
C ILE A 4 -7.44 -15.94 -5.08
N SER A 5 -8.73 -16.27 -5.20
CA SER A 5 -9.67 -16.27 -4.07
C SER A 5 -9.32 -17.27 -2.95
N LYS A 6 -8.37 -18.20 -3.17
CA LYS A 6 -7.89 -19.16 -2.16
C LYS A 6 -6.60 -18.69 -1.48
N CYS A 7 -5.97 -17.62 -1.96
CA CYS A 7 -4.77 -17.06 -1.37
C CYS A 7 -5.08 -16.46 0.00
N LYS A 8 -4.08 -16.43 0.88
CA LYS A 8 -4.17 -15.77 2.20
C LYS A 8 -3.74 -14.30 2.17
N LEU A 9 -2.88 -13.94 1.22
CA LEU A 9 -2.29 -12.62 1.09
C LEU A 9 -2.07 -12.30 -0.39
N ILE A 10 -2.44 -11.08 -0.79
CA ILE A 10 -2.05 -10.48 -2.06
C ILE A 10 -0.93 -9.47 -1.76
N VAL A 11 0.20 -9.59 -2.46
CA VAL A 11 1.36 -8.71 -2.32
C VAL A 11 1.51 -7.89 -3.59
N LEU A 12 1.54 -6.55 -3.46
CA LEU A 12 1.56 -5.62 -4.59
C LEU A 12 2.69 -4.60 -4.48
N GLN A 13 3.11 -4.10 -5.64
CA GLN A 13 3.96 -2.93 -5.84
C GLN A 13 3.32 -2.01 -6.90
N LEU A 14 3.89 -0.83 -7.15
CA LEU A 14 3.39 0.17 -8.10
C LEU A 14 4.09 0.13 -9.48
N GLU A 15 4.65 -1.03 -9.85
CA GLU A 15 5.31 -1.27 -11.16
C GLU A 15 4.34 -1.81 -12.23
N ILE A 16 3.04 -1.72 -11.98
CA ILE A 16 1.96 -2.08 -12.88
C ILE A 16 0.95 -0.93 -12.93
N PRO A 17 0.02 -0.89 -13.92
CA PRO A 17 -0.98 0.17 -13.98
C PRO A 17 -1.75 0.32 -12.67
N LEU A 18 -1.94 1.56 -12.20
CA LEU A 18 -2.62 1.86 -10.94
C LEU A 18 -4.03 1.26 -10.87
N GLU A 19 -4.79 1.28 -11.96
CA GLU A 19 -6.11 0.66 -12.00
C GLU A 19 -6.07 -0.85 -11.74
N THR A 20 -5.00 -1.54 -12.14
CA THR A 20 -4.80 -2.97 -11.82
C THR A 20 -4.49 -3.16 -10.34
N VAL A 21 -3.67 -2.28 -9.75
CA VAL A 21 -3.38 -2.28 -8.30
C VAL A 21 -4.68 -2.09 -7.52
N TYR A 22 -5.47 -1.08 -7.88
CA TYR A 22 -6.73 -0.80 -7.19
C TYR A 22 -7.73 -1.93 -7.33
N TYR A 23 -7.85 -2.52 -8.53
CA TYR A 23 -8.70 -3.69 -8.73
C TYR A 23 -8.27 -4.88 -7.86
N ALA A 24 -6.97 -5.13 -7.73
CA ALA A 24 -6.44 -6.22 -6.90
C ALA A 24 -6.72 -5.99 -5.40
N ILE A 25 -6.63 -4.74 -4.94
CA ILE A 25 -7.02 -4.35 -3.57
C ILE A 25 -8.52 -4.59 -3.35
N ASP A 26 -9.37 -4.07 -4.25
CA ASP A 26 -10.82 -4.24 -4.18
C ASP A 26 -11.22 -5.73 -4.24
N PHE A 27 -10.51 -6.54 -5.03
CA PHE A 27 -10.68 -7.99 -5.09
C PHE A 27 -10.33 -8.68 -3.77
N GLY A 28 -9.20 -8.31 -3.15
CA GLY A 28 -8.77 -8.85 -1.87
C GLY A 28 -9.79 -8.57 -0.77
N VAL A 29 -10.21 -7.31 -0.64
CA VAL A 29 -11.26 -6.88 0.30
C VAL A 29 -12.55 -7.67 0.09
N LYS A 30 -13.02 -7.78 -1.16
CA LYS A 30 -14.26 -8.49 -1.50
C LYS A 30 -14.24 -9.97 -1.09
N HIS A 31 -13.07 -10.62 -1.14
CA HIS A 31 -12.93 -12.05 -0.82
C HIS A 31 -12.35 -12.32 0.57
N GLY A 32 -12.13 -11.29 1.38
CA GLY A 32 -11.55 -11.42 2.72
C GLY A 32 -10.09 -11.91 2.71
N ILE A 33 -9.34 -11.51 1.68
CA ILE A 33 -7.91 -11.81 1.56
C ILE A 33 -7.13 -10.57 2.00
N ASP A 34 -6.14 -10.75 2.87
CA ASP A 34 -5.27 -9.65 3.27
C ASP A 34 -4.52 -9.08 2.06
N VAL A 35 -4.30 -7.77 2.08
CA VAL A 35 -3.54 -7.10 1.03
C VAL A 35 -2.37 -6.35 1.66
N LEU A 36 -1.17 -6.62 1.17
CA LEU A 36 0.04 -5.87 1.46
C LEU A 36 0.41 -5.05 0.23
N LEU A 37 0.49 -3.74 0.41
CA LEU A 37 1.01 -2.83 -0.60
C LEU A 37 2.36 -2.27 -0.17
N ASN A 38 3.39 -2.55 -0.97
CA ASN A 38 4.63 -1.81 -0.96
C ASN A 38 4.50 -0.65 -1.98
N PRO A 39 4.40 0.63 -1.56
CA PRO A 39 4.13 1.77 -2.44
C PRO A 39 5.37 2.21 -3.25
N ALA A 40 6.09 1.24 -3.83
CA ALA A 40 7.32 1.43 -4.57
C ALA A 40 7.12 1.13 -6.07
N PRO A 41 7.73 1.92 -6.98
CA PRO A 41 8.28 3.25 -6.70
C PRO A 41 7.16 4.24 -6.35
N ALA A 42 7.49 5.33 -5.69
CA ALA A 42 6.51 6.39 -5.41
C ALA A 42 5.81 6.87 -6.69
N GLN A 43 4.49 6.81 -6.71
CA GLN A 43 3.65 7.28 -7.82
C GLN A 43 2.91 8.56 -7.41
N PRO A 44 3.11 9.70 -8.10
CA PRO A 44 2.42 10.96 -7.74
C PRO A 44 0.90 10.86 -7.93
N ASP A 45 0.44 10.01 -8.85
CA ASP A 45 -0.98 9.80 -9.15
C ASP A 45 -1.65 8.75 -8.24
N LEU A 46 -0.94 8.25 -7.22
CA LEU A 46 -1.50 7.30 -6.27
C LEU A 46 -2.60 7.93 -5.44
N LEU A 47 -3.81 7.37 -5.52
CA LEU A 47 -4.92 7.79 -4.69
C LEU A 47 -4.88 7.05 -3.35
N LEU A 48 -4.44 7.73 -2.30
CA LEU A 48 -4.38 7.16 -0.94
C LEU A 48 -5.73 6.57 -0.48
N SER A 49 -6.84 7.18 -0.90
CA SER A 49 -8.19 6.67 -0.62
C SER A 49 -8.46 5.28 -1.19
N ARG A 50 -7.79 4.88 -2.29
CA ARG A 50 -7.93 3.56 -2.91
C ARG A 50 -7.06 2.48 -2.27
N VAL A 51 -6.03 2.87 -1.52
CA VAL A 51 -5.09 1.92 -0.88
C VAL A 51 -5.26 1.84 0.64
N ARG A 52 -6.13 2.68 1.21
CA ARG A 52 -6.50 2.64 2.63
C ARG A 52 -7.11 1.32 3.11
N ALA A 53 -7.61 0.49 2.19
CA ALA A 53 -8.18 -0.81 2.52
C ALA A 53 -7.14 -1.93 2.64
N CYS A 54 -5.86 -1.66 2.33
CA CYS A 54 -4.79 -2.64 2.51
C CYS A 54 -4.61 -2.97 4.00
N THR A 55 -4.45 -4.26 4.31
CA THR A 55 -4.12 -4.74 5.67
C THR A 55 -2.73 -4.28 6.09
N TYR A 56 -1.78 -4.28 5.15
CA TYR A 56 -0.40 -3.89 5.40
C TYR A 56 0.04 -2.85 4.36
N PHE A 57 0.81 -1.87 4.82
CA PHE A 57 1.39 -0.82 3.99
C PHE A 57 2.88 -0.70 4.36
N THR A 58 3.78 -0.89 3.39
CA THR A 58 5.22 -1.08 3.67
C THR A 58 6.11 -0.11 2.88
N PRO A 59 6.02 1.22 3.12
CA PRO A 59 6.93 2.18 2.50
C PRO A 59 8.33 2.08 3.11
N ASN A 60 9.35 2.47 2.34
CA ASN A 60 10.64 2.88 2.91
C ASN A 60 10.58 4.32 3.45
N GLU A 61 11.69 4.83 3.99
CA GLU A 61 11.78 6.18 4.56
C GLU A 61 11.44 7.28 3.53
N SER A 62 11.99 7.18 2.32
CA SER A 62 11.77 8.19 1.27
C SER A 62 10.31 8.23 0.82
N GLU A 63 9.69 7.07 0.65
CA GLU A 63 8.27 6.94 0.31
C GLU A 63 7.39 7.43 1.46
N LEU A 64 7.69 7.05 2.71
CA LEU A 64 6.94 7.48 3.88
C LEU A 64 6.96 9.01 4.03
N SER A 65 8.13 9.62 3.87
CA SER A 65 8.29 11.07 3.92
C SER A 65 7.50 11.76 2.80
N LEU A 66 7.53 11.23 1.58
CA LEU A 66 6.78 11.78 0.46
C LEU A 66 5.26 11.69 0.67
N LEU A 67 4.77 10.55 1.17
CA LEU A 67 3.35 10.31 1.38
C LEU A 67 2.76 11.13 2.53
N THR A 68 3.55 11.37 3.58
CA THR A 68 3.09 12.05 4.80
C THR A 68 3.49 13.53 4.84
N GLY A 69 4.51 13.94 4.09
CA GLY A 69 5.14 15.25 4.21
C GLY A 69 5.93 15.43 5.50
N MET A 70 6.26 14.34 6.21
CA MET A 70 6.88 14.36 7.54
C MET A 70 8.35 13.92 7.51
N PRO A 71 9.15 14.33 8.52
CA PRO A 71 10.51 13.81 8.72
C PRO A 71 10.51 12.30 8.99
N VAL A 72 11.63 11.65 8.70
CA VAL A 72 11.85 10.18 8.81
C VAL A 72 13.29 9.84 9.22
N GLU A 73 14.06 10.79 9.72
CA GLU A 73 15.49 10.66 10.01
C GLU A 73 15.76 9.85 11.29
N THR A 74 14.79 9.83 12.21
CA THR A 74 14.89 9.09 13.48
C THR A 74 13.72 8.13 13.66
N ILE A 75 13.90 7.12 14.53
CA ILE A 75 12.81 6.18 14.87
C ILE A 75 11.54 6.89 15.41
N PRO A 76 11.65 7.93 16.27
CA PRO A 76 10.50 8.77 16.61
C PRO A 76 9.81 9.41 15.40
N ASP A 77 10.57 9.96 14.45
CA ASP A 77 10.01 10.61 13.26
C ASP A 77 9.25 9.61 12.39
N VAL A 78 9.86 8.45 12.11
CA VAL A 78 9.23 7.33 11.38
C VAL A 78 7.93 6.89 12.04
N ARG A 79 7.92 6.76 13.38
CA ARG A 79 6.71 6.38 14.13
C ARG A 79 5.61 7.42 13.98
N ASN A 80 5.94 8.71 14.08
CA ASN A 80 4.97 9.79 13.94
C ASN A 80 4.40 9.86 12.52
N ALA A 81 5.25 9.74 11.51
CA ALA A 81 4.85 9.69 10.11
C ALA A 81 3.91 8.49 9.83
N ALA A 82 4.21 7.31 10.38
CA ALA A 82 3.40 6.11 10.19
C ALA A 82 2.01 6.14 10.88
N HIS A 83 1.76 7.09 11.79
CA HIS A 83 0.50 7.24 12.51
C HIS A 83 -0.44 8.33 11.96
N THR A 84 -0.07 8.97 10.85
CA THR A 84 -0.86 10.03 10.19
C THR A 84 -1.80 9.45 9.13
#